data_AF-A0A5C8LGX7-F1
#
_entry.id   AF-A0A5C8LGX7-F1
#
_cell.length_a   1.000
_cell.length_b   1.000
_cell.length_c   1.000
_cell.angle_alpha   90.00
_cell.angle_beta   90.00
_cell.angle_gamma   90.00
#
_symmetry.space_group_name_H-M   'P 1'
#
loop_
_entity.id
_entity.type
_entity.pdbx_description
1 polymer ?
#
loop_
_entity_poly.entity_id
_entity_poly.type
_entity_poly.pdbx_seq_one_letter_code
_entity_poly.pdbx_strand_id
1 'polypeptide(L)'
;MPIILQNIHVCAPDQQQNLLLKDINMTLIDNSVTLLIGHTGSGKSTLLQVMAGITEPFSGSITMDERSYWHKRKVDPDLLRRVGLTFQFPEQQLFARTIRQEFAYSLHPYRLKAEDRESRIRNACADLDPQGAFDMDRSPFSLSGGQQRRLALATTFATAPDWLLMDEPTAGLEAAAVRELLRMIREPGCGGFVIATHDLDTFFPLADRVLVLDRGELVFDGSPEALCRAPEVLTRAGVGLPSCVEAAVALARYGIAIAPDLLTPEQAAPAIAAALRERRSAPSAPQAAAPSTNATREASVAQVPPPQAGWLRLDPRAKWLLYLLLVIGTMRQQQWIGLATAALPIALAFIGLPRSALRGSLKIVVPFLAFILFSISLAGLDVTITEGHFRLGFSVERSLSTALNLTRLLIVIISGYWLAVTTPYGQLVQGLNWVLQGLKKIKLPVESFSLAVSLIFRFIPMILREWQRFSAIVRARGKANIRPGAVRARDIPALVVPLLLAMFHKAEQMTVAMEMKQTNGKQTLIQKNLSKWRSADTILVAGGLLCFGMLLWLSN
;
A
#
# COMPACT_ATOMS: atom_id res chain seq x y z
N MET A 1 -19.04 0.92 -24.01
CA MET A 1 -19.26 0.32 -22.69
C MET A 1 -18.55 1.17 -21.62
N PRO A 2 -19.13 2.30 -21.19
CA PRO A 2 -18.45 3.25 -20.32
C PRO A 2 -18.34 2.74 -18.88
N ILE A 3 -17.21 3.01 -18.23
CA ILE A 3 -17.06 2.85 -16.77
C ILE A 3 -17.40 4.19 -16.12
N ILE A 4 -18.37 4.21 -15.21
CA ILE A 4 -18.84 5.42 -14.53
C ILE A 4 -18.50 5.31 -13.04
N LEU A 5 -17.78 6.31 -12.52
CA LEU A 5 -17.42 6.47 -11.12
C LEU A 5 -18.18 7.66 -10.55
N GLN A 6 -18.92 7.46 -9.46
CA GLN A 6 -19.70 8.49 -8.79
C GLN A 6 -19.33 8.58 -7.31
N ASN A 7 -18.89 9.76 -6.88
CA ASN A 7 -18.55 10.10 -5.49
C ASN A 7 -17.65 9.05 -4.83
N ILE A 8 -16.60 8.61 -5.52
CA ILE A 8 -15.73 7.55 -5.03
C ILE A 8 -14.79 8.11 -3.95
N HIS A 9 -14.85 7.50 -2.77
CA HIS A 9 -13.88 7.70 -1.70
C HIS A 9 -13.22 6.38 -1.33
N VAL A 10 -11.90 6.42 -1.08
CA VAL A 10 -11.13 5.24 -0.64
C VAL A 10 -10.30 5.61 0.57
N CYS A 11 -10.38 4.82 1.63
CA CYS A 11 -9.52 4.97 2.81
C CYS A 11 -8.28 4.07 2.71
N ALA A 12 -7.20 4.47 3.37
CA ALA A 12 -6.03 3.61 3.54
C ALA A 12 -6.41 2.33 4.32
N PRO A 13 -5.88 1.15 3.95
CA PRO A 13 -6.21 -0.13 4.61
C PRO A 13 -6.01 -0.10 6.14
N ASP A 14 -4.95 0.58 6.59
CA ASP A 14 -4.54 0.60 8.00
C ASP A 14 -5.06 1.83 8.77
N GLN A 15 -5.62 2.82 8.07
CA GLN A 15 -6.06 4.09 8.65
C GLN A 15 -7.35 4.58 7.99
N GLN A 16 -8.50 4.27 8.60
CA GLN A 16 -9.82 4.69 8.11
C GLN A 16 -10.00 6.22 8.01
N GLN A 17 -9.15 7.01 8.68
CA GLN A 17 -9.21 8.48 8.64
C GLN A 17 -8.37 9.09 7.50
N ASN A 18 -7.51 8.31 6.83
CA ASN A 18 -6.69 8.81 5.74
C ASN A 18 -7.32 8.43 4.40
N LEU A 19 -7.95 9.41 3.74
CA LEU A 19 -8.56 9.24 2.42
C LEU A 19 -7.46 9.27 1.34
N LEU A 20 -7.33 8.16 0.61
CA LEU A 20 -6.47 8.02 -0.56
C LEU A 20 -7.10 8.61 -1.81
N LEU A 21 -8.43 8.53 -1.93
CA LEU A 21 -9.23 9.13 -3.00
C LEU A 21 -10.43 9.84 -2.38
N LYS A 22 -10.82 10.99 -2.94
CA LYS A 22 -11.88 11.85 -2.44
C LYS A 22 -12.73 12.37 -3.59
N ASP A 23 -14.04 12.20 -3.48
CA ASP A 23 -15.03 12.80 -4.39
C ASP A 23 -14.74 12.58 -5.89
N ILE A 24 -14.17 11.41 -6.24
CA ILE A 24 -13.82 11.12 -7.64
C ILE A 24 -15.11 10.85 -8.42
N ASN A 25 -15.34 11.70 -9.43
CA ASN A 25 -16.46 11.64 -10.36
C ASN A 25 -15.92 11.69 -11.79
N MET A 26 -16.18 10.64 -12.57
CA MET A 26 -15.72 10.56 -13.95
C MET A 26 -16.44 9.46 -14.73
N THR A 27 -16.46 9.62 -16.05
CA THR A 27 -16.99 8.62 -16.99
C THR A 27 -15.92 8.31 -18.02
N LEU A 28 -15.45 7.07 -18.09
CA LEU A 28 -14.53 6.62 -19.12
C LEU A 28 -15.29 6.31 -20.41
N ILE A 29 -14.78 6.81 -21.53
CA ILE A 29 -15.44 6.73 -22.84
C ILE A 29 -14.87 5.52 -23.60
N ASP A 30 -15.76 4.78 -24.24
CA ASP A 30 -15.40 3.61 -25.04
C ASP A 30 -14.41 3.95 -26.16
N ASN A 31 -13.54 3.00 -26.51
CA ASN A 31 -12.50 3.13 -27.54
C ASN A 31 -11.61 4.38 -27.38
N SER A 32 -11.32 4.78 -26.14
CA SER A 32 -10.42 5.91 -25.85
C SER A 32 -9.20 5.51 -25.03
N VAL A 33 -8.11 6.25 -25.23
CA VAL A 33 -6.89 6.18 -24.42
C VAL A 33 -6.93 7.34 -23.42
N THR A 34 -7.15 7.00 -22.15
CA THR A 34 -7.15 7.94 -21.04
C THR A 34 -5.83 7.87 -20.28
N LEU A 35 -5.09 8.97 -20.18
CA LEU A 35 -3.92 9.05 -19.31
C LEU A 35 -4.31 9.48 -17.90
N LEU A 36 -3.66 8.88 -16.92
CA LEU A 36 -3.81 9.20 -15.51
C LEU A 36 -2.47 9.69 -14.96
N ILE A 37 -2.35 10.97 -14.69
CA ILE A 37 -1.08 11.60 -14.29
C ILE A 37 -1.21 12.26 -12.91
N GLY A 38 -0.08 12.56 -12.29
CA GLY A 38 0.00 13.14 -10.94
C GLY A 38 1.24 12.66 -10.20
N HIS A 39 1.63 13.30 -9.09
CA HIS A 39 2.82 12.90 -8.32
C HIS A 39 2.72 11.48 -7.74
N THR A 40 3.84 10.92 -7.28
CA THR A 40 3.84 9.64 -6.55
C THR A 40 3.01 9.76 -5.27
N GLY A 41 2.05 8.85 -5.06
CA GLY A 41 1.15 8.90 -3.91
C GLY A 41 -0.08 9.80 -4.09
N SER A 42 -0.34 10.33 -5.29
CA SER A 42 -1.57 11.11 -5.58
C SER A 42 -2.85 10.25 -5.67
N GLY A 43 -2.72 8.91 -5.69
CA GLY A 43 -3.85 7.98 -5.74
C GLY A 43 -4.02 7.23 -7.07
N LYS A 44 -3.13 7.42 -8.07
CA LYS A 44 -3.22 6.78 -9.41
C LYS A 44 -3.45 5.27 -9.35
N SER A 45 -2.52 4.53 -8.74
CA SER A 45 -2.62 3.07 -8.62
C SER A 45 -3.85 2.62 -7.83
N THR A 46 -4.27 3.42 -6.84
CA THR A 46 -5.50 3.16 -6.08
C THR A 46 -6.74 3.32 -6.96
N LEU A 47 -6.80 4.36 -7.81
CA LEU A 47 -7.89 4.56 -8.75
C LEU A 47 -7.96 3.43 -9.78
N LEU A 48 -6.81 3.02 -10.36
CA LEU A 48 -6.75 1.86 -11.25
C LEU A 48 -7.28 0.59 -10.56
N GLN A 49 -6.93 0.34 -9.30
CA GLN A 49 -7.43 -0.83 -8.55
C GLN A 49 -8.94 -0.75 -8.26
N VAL A 50 -9.50 0.44 -8.04
CA VAL A 50 -10.96 0.63 -7.91
C VAL A 50 -11.65 0.29 -9.22
N MET A 51 -11.15 0.84 -10.35
CA MET A 51 -11.68 0.57 -11.69
C MET A 51 -11.55 -0.89 -12.11
N ALA A 52 -10.51 -1.58 -11.64
CA ALA A 52 -10.32 -3.02 -11.84
C ALA A 52 -11.19 -3.91 -10.94
N GLY A 53 -11.99 -3.34 -10.03
CA GLY A 53 -12.75 -4.11 -9.05
C GLY A 53 -11.88 -4.82 -8.00
N ILE A 54 -10.64 -4.38 -7.78
CA ILE A 54 -9.75 -4.98 -6.77
C ILE A 54 -10.00 -4.34 -5.42
N THR A 55 -10.15 -3.02 -5.39
CA THR A 55 -10.35 -2.25 -4.16
C THR A 55 -11.80 -1.76 -4.11
N GLU A 56 -12.51 -2.17 -3.05
CA GLU A 56 -13.88 -1.69 -2.81
C GLU A 56 -13.80 -0.24 -2.32
N PRO A 57 -14.56 0.70 -2.92
CA PRO A 57 -14.63 2.05 -2.39
C PRO A 57 -15.29 2.07 -1.01
N PHE A 58 -14.85 2.98 -0.15
CA PHE A 58 -15.47 3.20 1.16
C PHE A 58 -16.89 3.78 1.01
N SER A 59 -17.06 4.68 0.04
CA SER A 59 -18.33 5.25 -0.38
C SER A 59 -18.29 5.61 -1.86
N GLY A 60 -19.47 5.78 -2.45
CA GLY A 60 -19.65 5.98 -3.89
C GLY A 60 -20.04 4.69 -4.61
N SER A 61 -20.21 4.79 -5.92
CA SER A 61 -20.56 3.68 -6.79
C SER A 61 -19.70 3.67 -8.05
N ILE A 62 -19.43 2.46 -8.54
CA ILE A 62 -18.80 2.23 -9.83
C ILE A 62 -19.70 1.28 -10.63
N THR A 63 -20.00 1.68 -11.86
CA THR A 63 -20.86 0.93 -12.77
C THR A 63 -20.20 0.77 -14.13
N MET A 64 -20.49 -0.33 -14.83
CA MET A 64 -20.14 -0.55 -16.23
C MET A 64 -21.34 -1.18 -16.92
N ASP A 65 -21.77 -0.60 -18.03
CA ASP A 65 -23.01 -0.95 -18.74
C ASP A 65 -24.22 -1.01 -17.79
N GLU A 66 -24.36 0.03 -16.96
CA GLU A 66 -25.43 0.20 -15.95
C GLU A 66 -25.44 -0.85 -14.83
N ARG A 67 -24.49 -1.79 -14.82
CA ARG A 67 -24.34 -2.79 -13.75
C ARG A 67 -23.35 -2.31 -12.70
N SER A 68 -23.74 -2.41 -11.43
CA SER A 68 -22.84 -2.12 -10.30
C SER A 68 -21.73 -3.18 -10.21
N TYR A 69 -20.50 -2.75 -9.96
CA TYR A 69 -19.41 -3.69 -9.70
C TYR A 69 -19.65 -4.46 -8.40
N TRP A 70 -20.11 -3.79 -7.35
CA TRP A 70 -20.07 -4.32 -5.99
C TRP A 70 -21.46 -4.68 -5.49
N HIS A 71 -21.60 -5.93 -5.04
CA HIS A 71 -22.79 -6.44 -4.36
C HIS A 71 -22.37 -7.23 -3.12
N LYS A 72 -22.82 -6.82 -1.93
CA LYS A 72 -22.50 -7.48 -0.65
C LYS A 72 -20.98 -7.71 -0.44
N ARG A 73 -20.15 -6.71 -0.78
CA ARG A 73 -18.66 -6.74 -0.71
C ARG A 73 -17.98 -7.76 -1.62
N LYS A 74 -18.66 -8.12 -2.72
CA LYS A 74 -18.18 -9.02 -3.75
C LYS A 74 -18.36 -8.35 -5.10
N VAL A 75 -17.40 -8.55 -5.98
CA VAL A 75 -17.42 -7.95 -7.32
C VAL A 75 -18.19 -8.87 -8.25
N ASP A 76 -18.92 -8.31 -9.20
CA ASP A 76 -19.50 -9.08 -10.31
C ASP A 76 -18.37 -9.78 -11.10
N PRO A 77 -18.35 -11.13 -11.17
CA PRO A 77 -17.35 -11.87 -11.92
C PRO A 77 -17.32 -11.57 -13.42
N ASP A 78 -18.47 -11.21 -14.01
CA ASP A 78 -18.55 -10.89 -15.44
C ASP A 78 -17.84 -9.56 -15.72
N LEU A 79 -18.13 -8.53 -14.92
CA LEU A 79 -17.47 -7.23 -15.03
C LEU A 79 -15.97 -7.35 -14.73
N LEU A 80 -15.59 -8.14 -13.71
CA LEU A 80 -14.19 -8.34 -13.34
C LEU A 80 -13.35 -8.93 -14.48
N ARG A 81 -13.94 -9.82 -15.30
CA ARG A 81 -13.30 -10.42 -16.48
C ARG A 81 -13.15 -9.47 -17.65
N ARG A 82 -13.96 -8.43 -17.72
CA ARG A 82 -13.94 -7.44 -18.80
C ARG A 82 -12.89 -6.34 -18.60
N VAL A 83 -12.21 -6.31 -17.45
CA VAL A 83 -11.19 -5.31 -17.13
C VAL A 83 -9.85 -5.99 -16.83
N GLY A 84 -8.79 -5.75 -17.60
CA GLY A 84 -7.41 -6.14 -17.31
C GLY A 84 -6.69 -5.07 -16.49
N LEU A 85 -5.75 -5.48 -15.63
CA LEU A 85 -4.87 -4.55 -14.91
C LEU A 85 -3.43 -5.07 -14.93
N THR A 86 -2.52 -4.23 -15.42
CA THR A 86 -1.08 -4.43 -15.30
C THR A 86 -0.54 -3.52 -14.20
N PHE A 87 0.15 -4.10 -13.22
CA PHE A 87 0.80 -3.36 -12.13
C PHE A 87 2.21 -2.91 -12.54
N GLN A 88 2.72 -1.90 -11.84
CA GLN A 88 4.11 -1.49 -11.93
C GLN A 88 5.05 -2.68 -11.68
N PHE A 89 6.12 -2.78 -12.48
CA PHE A 89 7.06 -3.92 -12.50
C PHE A 89 6.33 -5.25 -12.74
N PRO A 90 5.63 -5.41 -13.89
CA PRO A 90 4.75 -6.54 -14.10
C PRO A 90 5.49 -7.88 -14.14
N GLU A 91 6.79 -7.91 -14.45
CA GLU A 91 7.64 -9.11 -14.35
C GLU A 91 7.62 -9.76 -12.96
N GLN A 92 7.40 -8.97 -11.90
CA GLN A 92 7.38 -9.47 -10.52
C GLN A 92 6.16 -10.35 -10.24
N GLN A 93 5.14 -10.37 -11.11
CA GLN A 93 3.96 -11.22 -10.93
C GLN A 93 4.14 -12.67 -11.38
N LEU A 94 5.25 -12.97 -12.06
CA LEU A 94 5.54 -14.31 -12.57
C LEU A 94 5.87 -15.24 -11.38
N PHE A 95 5.31 -16.44 -11.38
CA PHE A 95 5.40 -17.42 -10.30
C PHE A 95 5.40 -18.87 -10.77
N ALA A 96 4.91 -19.14 -11.97
CA ALA A 96 4.68 -20.47 -12.47
C ALA A 96 5.98 -21.13 -12.96
N ARG A 97 5.97 -22.46 -13.05
CA ARG A 97 7.16 -23.22 -13.44
C ARG A 97 7.50 -23.06 -14.92
N THR A 98 6.48 -22.87 -15.76
CA THR A 98 6.65 -22.71 -17.20
C THR A 98 5.84 -21.54 -17.74
N ILE A 99 6.26 -20.99 -18.88
CA ILE A 99 5.55 -19.91 -19.58
C ILE A 99 4.10 -20.33 -19.90
N ARG A 100 3.88 -21.59 -20.33
CA ARG A 100 2.54 -22.15 -20.55
C ARG A 100 1.64 -22.02 -19.31
N GLN A 101 2.19 -22.29 -18.13
CA GLN A 101 1.44 -22.22 -16.88
C GLN A 101 1.10 -20.78 -16.49
N GLU A 102 1.93 -19.79 -16.85
CA GLU A 102 1.60 -18.36 -16.66
C GLU A 102 0.37 -17.94 -17.46
N PHE A 103 0.34 -18.32 -18.74
CA PHE A 103 -0.84 -18.09 -19.58
C PHE A 103 -2.05 -18.85 -19.08
N ALA A 104 -1.88 -20.14 -18.74
CA ALA A 104 -2.95 -20.96 -18.20
C ALA A 104 -3.56 -20.35 -16.94
N TYR A 105 -2.74 -19.83 -16.02
CA TYR A 105 -3.23 -19.16 -14.81
C TYR A 105 -4.07 -17.92 -15.12
N SER A 106 -3.60 -17.07 -16.04
CA SER A 106 -4.27 -15.82 -16.41
C SER A 106 -5.58 -16.06 -17.18
N LEU A 107 -5.61 -17.12 -18.01
CA LEU A 107 -6.75 -17.47 -18.85
C LEU A 107 -7.76 -18.40 -18.16
N HIS A 108 -7.37 -19.05 -17.07
CA HIS A 108 -8.23 -19.98 -16.32
C HIS A 108 -9.63 -19.40 -15.96
N PRO A 109 -9.78 -18.14 -15.51
CA PRO A 109 -11.09 -17.60 -15.15
C PRO A 109 -12.08 -17.44 -16.31
N TYR A 110 -11.58 -17.40 -17.54
CA TYR A 110 -12.37 -17.20 -18.75
C TYR A 110 -12.97 -18.49 -19.30
N ARG A 111 -12.54 -19.66 -18.80
CA ARG A 111 -13.07 -21.00 -19.16
C ARG A 111 -13.11 -21.22 -20.68
N LEU A 112 -12.07 -20.77 -21.38
CA LEU A 112 -11.95 -20.86 -22.83
C LEU A 112 -11.76 -22.31 -23.30
N LYS A 113 -12.23 -22.60 -24.52
CA LYS A 113 -11.86 -23.84 -25.22
C LYS A 113 -10.37 -23.84 -25.53
N ALA A 114 -9.80 -25.03 -25.76
CA ALA A 114 -8.37 -25.16 -26.02
C ALA A 114 -7.92 -24.34 -27.23
N GLU A 115 -8.66 -24.39 -28.34
CA GLU A 115 -8.35 -23.65 -29.57
C GLU A 115 -8.35 -22.13 -29.35
N ASP A 116 -9.39 -21.60 -28.68
CA ASP A 116 -9.49 -20.17 -28.34
C ASP A 116 -8.33 -19.74 -27.45
N ARG A 117 -8.00 -20.57 -26.46
CA ARG A 117 -6.87 -20.31 -25.54
C ARG A 117 -5.55 -20.24 -26.30
N GLU A 118 -5.26 -21.23 -27.14
CA GLU A 118 -4.03 -21.24 -27.94
C GLU A 118 -3.99 -20.06 -28.93
N SER A 119 -5.12 -19.70 -29.52
CA SER A 119 -5.24 -18.53 -30.41
C SER A 119 -4.89 -17.23 -29.67
N ARG A 120 -5.44 -17.01 -28.49
CA ARG A 120 -5.14 -15.82 -27.68
C ARG A 120 -3.68 -15.77 -27.22
N ILE A 121 -3.10 -16.92 -26.85
CA ILE A 121 -1.68 -17.00 -26.49
C ILE A 121 -0.81 -16.63 -27.70
N ARG A 122 -1.07 -17.22 -28.87
CA ARG A 122 -0.31 -16.92 -30.10
C ARG A 122 -0.38 -15.44 -30.47
N ASN A 123 -1.56 -14.84 -30.43
CA ASN A 123 -1.73 -13.42 -30.75
C ASN A 123 -0.95 -12.54 -29.77
N ALA A 124 -1.04 -12.80 -28.46
CA ALA A 124 -0.29 -12.03 -27.47
C ALA A 124 1.24 -12.20 -27.59
N CYS A 125 1.71 -13.37 -28.01
CA CYS A 125 3.14 -13.62 -28.23
C CYS A 125 3.65 -12.99 -29.54
N ALA A 126 2.83 -12.89 -30.59
CA ALA A 126 3.26 -12.37 -31.88
C ALA A 126 3.83 -10.95 -31.79
N ASP A 127 3.21 -10.10 -30.95
CA ASP A 127 3.60 -8.70 -30.80
C ASP A 127 4.69 -8.49 -29.73
N LEU A 128 4.70 -9.31 -28.67
CA LEU A 128 5.55 -9.13 -27.50
C LEU A 128 6.77 -10.07 -27.47
N ASP A 129 6.87 -10.99 -28.42
CA ASP A 129 8.01 -11.89 -28.56
C ASP A 129 8.51 -12.03 -30.01
N PRO A 130 8.94 -10.92 -30.63
CA PRO A 130 9.40 -10.93 -32.02
C PRO A 130 10.63 -11.82 -32.26
N GLN A 131 11.35 -12.20 -31.20
CA GLN A 131 12.56 -13.02 -31.26
C GLN A 131 12.32 -14.49 -30.88
N GLY A 132 11.08 -14.89 -30.55
CA GLY A 132 10.75 -16.26 -30.19
C GLY A 132 11.38 -16.75 -28.88
N ALA A 133 11.57 -15.86 -27.89
CA ALA A 133 12.10 -16.21 -26.58
C ALA A 133 11.11 -16.98 -25.69
N PHE A 134 9.81 -16.88 -25.96
CA PHE A 134 8.71 -17.46 -25.18
C PHE A 134 8.45 -18.92 -25.58
N ASP A 135 9.44 -19.78 -25.34
CA ASP A 135 9.23 -21.23 -25.37
C ASP A 135 8.27 -21.63 -24.22
N MET A 136 7.13 -22.21 -24.56
CA MET A 136 6.05 -22.54 -23.63
C MET A 136 6.49 -23.44 -22.47
N ASP A 137 7.49 -24.30 -22.67
CA ASP A 137 7.96 -25.23 -21.64
C ASP A 137 9.17 -24.70 -20.87
N ARG A 138 9.69 -23.54 -21.27
CA ARG A 138 10.75 -22.81 -20.57
C ARG A 138 10.24 -22.18 -19.28
N SER A 139 11.14 -22.05 -18.31
CA SER A 139 10.86 -21.31 -17.07
C SER A 139 10.84 -19.80 -17.31
N PRO A 140 9.81 -19.06 -16.84
CA PRO A 140 9.78 -17.60 -16.92
C PRO A 140 11.02 -16.94 -16.29
N PHE A 141 11.56 -17.54 -15.22
CA PHE A 141 12.73 -17.03 -14.49
C PHE A 141 14.06 -17.19 -15.24
N SER A 142 14.08 -17.93 -16.36
CA SER A 142 15.25 -18.06 -17.22
C SER A 142 15.31 -17.00 -18.33
N LEU A 143 14.29 -16.15 -18.42
CA LEU A 143 14.24 -15.01 -19.34
C LEU A 143 15.01 -13.82 -18.77
N SER A 144 15.52 -12.93 -19.65
CA SER A 144 16.07 -11.64 -19.22
C SER A 144 14.98 -10.75 -18.57
N GLY A 145 15.35 -9.76 -17.75
CA GLY A 145 14.37 -8.88 -17.10
C GLY A 145 13.41 -8.19 -18.08
N GLY A 146 13.92 -7.75 -19.23
CA GLY A 146 13.08 -7.18 -20.30
C GLY A 146 12.12 -8.22 -20.93
N GLN A 147 12.60 -9.45 -21.17
CA GLN A 147 11.76 -10.55 -21.67
C GLN A 147 10.68 -10.96 -20.66
N GLN A 148 11.00 -11.00 -19.35
CA GLN A 148 10.03 -11.27 -18.30
C GLN A 148 8.93 -10.19 -18.27
N ARG A 149 9.30 -8.92 -18.46
CA ARG A 149 8.34 -7.81 -18.53
C ARG A 149 7.41 -7.94 -19.72
N ARG A 150 7.95 -8.26 -20.91
CA ARG A 150 7.14 -8.55 -22.10
C ARG A 150 6.22 -9.75 -21.89
N LEU A 151 6.70 -10.82 -21.26
CA LEU A 151 5.88 -11.99 -20.96
C LEU A 151 4.73 -11.63 -20.02
N ALA A 152 5.00 -10.85 -18.99
CA ALA A 152 3.97 -10.40 -18.05
C ALA A 152 2.89 -9.54 -18.74
N LEU A 153 3.28 -8.65 -19.65
CA LEU A 153 2.34 -7.92 -20.51
C LEU A 153 1.54 -8.90 -21.39
N ALA A 154 2.21 -9.83 -22.06
CA ALA A 154 1.57 -10.80 -22.96
C ALA A 154 0.50 -11.64 -22.23
N THR A 155 0.78 -12.07 -21.00
CA THR A 155 -0.22 -12.80 -20.20
C THR A 155 -1.46 -11.96 -19.87
N THR A 156 -1.33 -10.64 -19.80
CA THR A 156 -2.45 -9.72 -19.59
C THR A 156 -3.21 -9.50 -20.90
N PHE A 157 -2.51 -9.20 -22.00
CA PHE A 157 -3.11 -9.02 -23.33
C PHE A 157 -3.84 -10.28 -23.82
N ALA A 158 -3.31 -11.47 -23.55
CA ALA A 158 -3.96 -12.74 -23.89
C ALA A 158 -5.36 -12.88 -23.28
N THR A 159 -5.66 -12.17 -22.19
CA THR A 159 -7.00 -12.21 -21.59
C THR A 159 -8.05 -11.50 -22.45
N ALA A 160 -7.64 -10.67 -23.41
CA ALA A 160 -8.49 -9.86 -24.29
C ALA A 160 -9.63 -9.16 -23.53
N PRO A 161 -9.31 -8.29 -22.55
CA PRO A 161 -10.32 -7.56 -21.80
C PRO A 161 -10.88 -6.40 -22.63
N ASP A 162 -12.10 -5.97 -22.31
CA ASP A 162 -12.68 -4.75 -22.90
C ASP A 162 -11.91 -3.51 -22.43
N TRP A 163 -11.54 -3.44 -21.15
CA TRP A 163 -10.76 -2.33 -20.61
C TRP A 163 -9.39 -2.79 -20.18
N LEU A 164 -8.32 -2.13 -20.60
CA LEU A 164 -6.97 -2.41 -20.12
C LEU A 164 -6.42 -1.24 -19.31
N LEU A 165 -6.22 -1.48 -18.02
CA LEU A 165 -5.65 -0.54 -17.07
C LEU A 165 -4.17 -0.84 -16.88
N MET A 166 -3.29 0.15 -16.97
CA MET A 166 -1.85 -0.06 -16.93
C MET A 166 -1.17 0.96 -16.02
N ASP A 167 -0.35 0.47 -15.08
CA ASP A 167 0.44 1.29 -14.17
C ASP A 167 1.92 1.24 -14.58
N GLU A 168 2.41 2.32 -15.18
CA GLU A 168 3.76 2.48 -15.74
C GLU A 168 4.19 1.35 -16.69
N PRO A 169 3.46 1.11 -17.80
CA PRO A 169 3.71 -0.07 -18.64
C PRO A 169 5.02 -0.01 -19.44
N THR A 170 5.60 1.18 -19.65
CA THR A 170 6.87 1.36 -20.39
C THR A 170 8.10 1.32 -19.50
N ALA A 171 7.94 1.35 -18.18
CA ALA A 171 9.05 1.44 -17.25
C ALA A 171 10.05 0.29 -17.48
N GLY A 172 11.28 0.64 -17.87
CA GLY A 172 12.38 -0.28 -18.15
C GLY A 172 12.12 -1.26 -19.31
N LEU A 173 11.19 -0.96 -20.21
CA LEU A 173 11.14 -1.61 -21.53
C LEU A 173 12.19 -0.98 -22.45
N GLU A 174 12.70 -1.79 -23.37
CA GLU A 174 13.52 -1.29 -24.48
C GLU A 174 12.65 -0.55 -25.50
N ALA A 175 13.23 0.40 -26.23
CA ALA A 175 12.50 1.26 -27.17
C ALA A 175 11.69 0.47 -28.24
N ALA A 176 12.20 -0.68 -28.69
CA ALA A 176 11.46 -1.54 -29.61
C ALA A 176 10.18 -2.11 -28.99
N ALA A 177 10.25 -2.58 -27.74
CA ALA A 177 9.08 -3.12 -27.03
C ALA A 177 8.06 -2.02 -26.69
N VAL A 178 8.54 -0.79 -26.39
CA VAL A 178 7.67 0.37 -26.24
C VAL A 178 6.89 0.62 -27.52
N ARG A 179 7.54 0.66 -28.70
CA ARG A 179 6.84 0.87 -29.98
C ARG A 179 5.76 -0.17 -30.25
N GLU A 180 6.02 -1.45 -29.99
CA GLU A 180 5.02 -2.50 -30.15
C GLU A 180 3.85 -2.34 -29.16
N LEU A 181 4.13 -1.96 -27.91
CA LEU A 181 3.08 -1.64 -26.94
C LEU A 181 2.20 -0.47 -27.43
N LEU A 182 2.79 0.61 -27.93
CA LEU A 182 2.05 1.74 -28.46
C LEU A 182 1.23 1.36 -29.69
N ARG A 183 1.75 0.47 -30.55
CA ARG A 183 0.99 -0.08 -31.69
C ARG A 183 -0.24 -0.85 -31.22
N MET A 184 -0.08 -1.77 -30.27
CA MET A 184 -1.20 -2.53 -29.70
C MET A 184 -2.25 -1.62 -29.04
N ILE A 185 -1.83 -0.51 -28.43
CA ILE A 185 -2.75 0.49 -27.85
C ILE A 185 -3.54 1.24 -28.93
N ARG A 186 -2.96 1.46 -30.12
CA ARG A 186 -3.65 2.10 -31.25
C ARG A 186 -4.61 1.17 -31.98
N GLU A 187 -4.41 -0.14 -31.89
CA GLU A 187 -5.22 -1.09 -32.64
C GLU A 187 -6.65 -1.20 -32.08
N PRO A 188 -7.69 -1.08 -32.92
CA PRO A 188 -9.07 -1.27 -32.49
C PRO A 188 -9.25 -2.73 -32.02
N GLY A 189 -9.69 -2.92 -30.78
CA GLY A 189 -9.86 -4.29 -30.26
C GLY A 189 -10.25 -4.41 -28.79
N CYS A 190 -10.12 -3.33 -28.01
CA CYS A 190 -10.65 -3.24 -26.66
C CYS A 190 -11.51 -1.98 -26.53
N GLY A 191 -12.46 -1.98 -25.59
CA GLY A 191 -13.29 -0.84 -25.23
C GLY A 191 -12.56 0.32 -24.54
N GLY A 192 -11.25 0.22 -24.25
CA GLY A 192 -10.43 1.40 -23.92
C GLY A 192 -9.22 1.11 -23.03
N PHE A 193 -8.32 2.08 -22.98
CA PHE A 193 -7.10 2.03 -22.19
C PHE A 193 -7.09 3.13 -21.11
N VAL A 194 -6.65 2.78 -19.91
CA VAL A 194 -6.31 3.78 -18.88
C VAL A 194 -4.87 3.57 -18.44
N ILE A 195 -4.03 4.56 -18.68
CA ILE A 195 -2.58 4.44 -18.51
C ILE A 195 -2.13 5.44 -17.46
N ALA A 196 -1.74 4.94 -16.29
CA ALA A 196 -1.01 5.74 -15.33
C ALA A 196 0.46 5.80 -15.73
N THR A 197 0.96 7.01 -16.01
CA THR A 197 2.35 7.18 -16.41
C THR A 197 2.91 8.54 -16.03
N HIS A 198 4.23 8.58 -15.87
CA HIS A 198 5.02 9.79 -15.79
C HIS A 198 5.71 10.16 -17.13
N ASP A 199 5.64 9.29 -18.13
CA ASP A 199 6.23 9.51 -19.46
C ASP A 199 5.22 10.18 -20.41
N LEU A 200 5.11 11.50 -20.28
CA LEU A 200 4.13 12.29 -21.03
C LEU A 200 4.46 12.33 -22.53
N ASP A 201 5.75 12.44 -22.88
CA ASP A 201 6.19 12.58 -24.27
C ASP A 201 5.84 11.33 -25.10
N THR A 202 5.94 10.14 -24.51
CA THR A 202 5.58 8.88 -25.18
C THR A 202 4.07 8.74 -25.40
N PHE A 203 3.25 9.19 -24.44
CA PHE A 203 1.82 8.85 -24.41
C PHE A 203 0.87 9.97 -24.83
N PHE A 204 1.26 11.25 -24.76
CA PHE A 204 0.43 12.37 -25.20
C PHE A 204 -0.05 12.23 -26.66
N PRO A 205 0.78 11.78 -27.61
CA PRO A 205 0.34 11.62 -29.01
C PRO A 205 -0.66 10.48 -29.24
N LEU A 206 -0.94 9.69 -28.21
CA LEU A 206 -1.89 8.58 -28.23
C LEU A 206 -3.18 8.89 -27.46
N ALA A 207 -3.14 9.91 -26.61
CA ALA A 207 -4.14 10.13 -25.59
C ALA A 207 -5.30 10.95 -26.14
N ASP A 208 -6.52 10.43 -25.97
CA ASP A 208 -7.73 11.19 -26.25
C ASP A 208 -8.10 12.09 -25.05
N ARG A 209 -7.66 11.69 -23.85
CA ARG A 209 -8.02 12.34 -22.59
C ARG A 209 -6.92 12.20 -21.55
N VAL A 210 -6.76 13.22 -20.71
CA VAL A 210 -5.82 13.26 -19.60
C VAL A 210 -6.56 13.65 -18.32
N LEU A 211 -6.31 12.87 -17.28
CA LEU A 211 -6.81 13.06 -15.92
C LEU A 211 -5.63 13.36 -15.02
N VAL A 212 -5.69 14.47 -14.28
CA VAL A 212 -4.65 14.84 -13.32
C VAL A 212 -5.17 14.62 -11.91
N LEU A 213 -4.51 13.73 -11.18
CA LEU A 213 -4.75 13.49 -9.76
C LEU A 213 -3.72 14.23 -8.91
N ASP A 214 -4.20 14.99 -7.93
CA ASP A 214 -3.40 15.59 -6.88
C ASP A 214 -4.01 15.28 -5.52
N ARG A 215 -3.22 14.68 -4.61
CA ARG A 215 -3.65 14.34 -3.23
C ARG A 215 -5.03 13.66 -3.10
N GLY A 216 -5.33 12.76 -4.04
CA GLY A 216 -6.55 11.97 -4.07
C GLY A 216 -7.76 12.64 -4.72
N GLU A 217 -7.60 13.81 -5.32
CA GLU A 217 -8.66 14.59 -5.98
C GLU A 217 -8.34 14.76 -7.47
N LEU A 218 -9.38 14.78 -8.30
CA LEU A 218 -9.26 15.03 -9.74
C LEU A 218 -9.20 16.55 -9.97
N VAL A 219 -8.03 17.06 -10.35
CA VAL A 219 -7.79 18.51 -10.50
C VAL A 219 -7.85 18.99 -11.95
N PHE A 220 -7.84 18.06 -12.91
CA PHE A 220 -8.03 18.36 -14.33
C PHE A 220 -8.56 17.13 -15.06
N ASP A 221 -9.40 17.40 -16.05
CA ASP A 221 -10.04 16.44 -16.93
C ASP A 221 -10.27 17.07 -18.30
N GLY A 222 -9.54 16.63 -19.32
CA GLY A 222 -9.60 17.24 -20.66
C GLY A 222 -8.65 16.58 -21.65
N SER A 223 -8.43 17.20 -22.81
CA SER A 223 -7.50 16.69 -23.82
C SER A 223 -6.03 17.02 -23.48
N PRO A 224 -5.04 16.31 -24.08
CA PRO A 224 -3.63 16.67 -23.92
C PRO A 224 -3.32 18.11 -24.33
N GLU A 225 -3.91 18.61 -25.41
CA GLU A 225 -3.72 19.98 -25.91
C GLU A 225 -4.23 21.02 -24.90
N ALA A 226 -5.40 20.76 -24.31
CA ALA A 226 -5.97 21.63 -23.27
C ALA A 226 -5.06 21.68 -22.03
N LEU A 227 -4.46 20.55 -21.66
CA LEU A 227 -3.51 20.48 -20.54
C LEU A 227 -2.20 21.20 -20.85
N CYS A 228 -1.67 21.05 -22.07
CA CYS A 228 -0.46 21.75 -22.51
C CYS A 228 -0.62 23.27 -22.51
N ARG A 229 -1.84 23.77 -22.72
CA ARG A 229 -2.19 25.20 -22.60
C ARG A 229 -2.32 25.68 -21.15
N ALA A 230 -2.32 24.77 -20.16
CA ALA A 230 -2.43 25.05 -18.73
C ALA A 230 -1.26 24.41 -17.92
N PRO A 231 0.01 24.76 -18.21
CA PRO A 231 1.20 24.12 -17.61
C PRO A 231 1.29 24.27 -16.08
N GLU A 232 0.62 25.26 -15.50
CA GLU A 232 0.51 25.44 -14.06
C GLU A 232 -0.19 24.26 -13.35
N VAL A 233 -1.11 23.57 -14.03
CA VAL A 233 -1.79 22.38 -13.50
C VAL A 233 -0.79 21.24 -13.29
N LEU A 234 0.05 20.98 -14.29
CA LEU A 234 1.12 19.98 -14.25
C LEU A 234 2.10 20.29 -13.11
N THR A 235 2.55 21.54 -13.05
CA THR A 235 3.52 22.00 -12.05
C THR A 235 2.97 21.85 -10.63
N ARG A 236 1.71 22.24 -10.40
CA ARG A 236 1.04 22.12 -9.10
C ARG A 236 0.86 20.66 -8.68
N ALA A 237 0.52 19.79 -9.63
CA ALA A 237 0.36 18.36 -9.39
C ALA A 237 1.70 17.60 -9.22
N GLY A 238 2.84 18.32 -9.27
CA GLY A 238 4.18 17.74 -9.13
C GLY A 238 4.56 16.84 -10.31
N VAL A 239 4.02 17.12 -11.50
CA VAL A 239 4.33 16.43 -12.76
C VAL A 239 5.24 17.34 -13.59
N GLY A 240 6.27 16.75 -14.20
CA GLY A 240 7.12 17.47 -15.14
C GLY A 240 6.35 17.97 -16.36
N LEU A 241 6.87 18.98 -17.03
CA LEU A 241 6.32 19.43 -18.32
C LEU A 241 6.78 18.46 -19.42
N PRO A 242 5.93 18.17 -20.42
CA PRO A 242 6.38 17.52 -21.66
C PRO A 242 7.48 18.34 -22.32
N SER A 243 8.39 17.65 -23.02
CA SER A 243 9.57 18.27 -23.63
C SER A 243 9.21 19.40 -24.61
N CYS A 244 8.13 19.24 -25.38
CA CYS A 244 7.67 20.27 -26.32
C CYS A 244 7.09 21.50 -25.62
N VAL A 245 6.38 21.32 -24.50
CA VAL A 245 5.85 22.43 -23.69
C VAL A 245 7.00 23.17 -23.01
N GLU A 246 7.96 22.43 -22.46
CA GLU A 246 9.17 23.01 -21.87
C GLU A 246 9.95 23.84 -22.89
N ALA A 247 10.12 23.31 -24.12
CA ALA A 247 10.75 24.03 -25.22
C ALA A 247 9.97 25.30 -25.61
N ALA A 248 8.64 25.22 -25.73
CA ALA A 248 7.80 26.38 -26.05
C ALA A 248 7.91 27.47 -24.98
N VAL A 249 7.85 27.10 -23.68
CA VAL A 249 8.02 28.03 -22.56
C VAL A 249 9.43 28.65 -22.55
N ALA A 250 10.47 27.87 -22.85
CA ALA A 250 11.84 28.36 -22.94
C ALA A 250 12.03 29.35 -24.11
N LEU A 251 11.47 29.04 -25.29
CA LEU A 251 11.55 29.86 -26.49
C LEU A 251 10.74 31.17 -26.35
N ALA A 252 9.61 31.12 -25.65
CA ALA A 252 8.82 32.31 -25.35
C ALA A 252 9.61 33.36 -24.54
N ARG A 253 10.54 32.94 -23.66
CA ARG A 253 11.45 33.86 -22.94
C ARG A 253 12.37 34.64 -23.86
N TYR A 254 12.66 34.10 -25.04
CA TYR A 254 13.42 34.76 -26.07
C TYR A 254 12.53 35.49 -27.08
N GLY A 255 11.21 35.59 -26.87
CA GLY A 255 10.28 36.22 -27.80
C GLY A 255 9.93 35.38 -29.03
N ILE A 256 10.15 34.06 -28.97
CA ILE A 256 9.75 33.11 -30.01
C ILE A 256 8.50 32.39 -29.49
N ALA A 257 7.34 32.80 -29.96
CA ALA A 257 6.07 32.18 -29.58
C ALA A 257 5.79 30.97 -30.46
N ILE A 258 5.60 29.80 -29.84
CA ILE A 258 5.17 28.56 -30.50
C ILE A 258 3.97 28.04 -29.73
N ALA A 259 3.03 27.42 -30.44
CA ALA A 259 1.83 26.86 -29.84
C ALA A 259 2.22 25.70 -28.89
N PRO A 260 1.77 25.73 -27.62
CA PRO A 260 2.19 24.74 -26.61
C PRO A 260 1.52 23.38 -26.80
N ASP A 261 0.48 23.29 -27.64
CA ASP A 261 -0.27 22.08 -27.98
C ASP A 261 0.37 21.23 -29.08
N LEU A 262 1.58 21.59 -29.54
CA LEU A 262 2.38 20.72 -30.40
C LEU A 262 2.96 19.59 -29.56
N LEU A 263 2.33 18.42 -29.63
CA LEU A 263 2.58 17.30 -28.70
C LEU A 263 3.86 16.51 -29.04
N THR A 264 4.34 16.57 -30.29
CA THR A 264 5.53 15.83 -30.73
C THR A 264 6.63 16.71 -31.29
N PRO A 265 7.90 16.25 -31.22
CA PRO A 265 9.03 16.94 -31.87
C PRO A 265 8.82 17.16 -33.38
N GLU A 266 8.18 16.22 -34.08
CA GLU A 266 7.91 16.31 -35.52
C GLU A 266 6.90 17.42 -35.85
N GLN A 267 5.96 17.70 -34.94
CA GLN A 267 5.02 18.81 -35.06
C GLN A 267 5.67 20.15 -34.62
N ALA A 268 6.46 20.12 -33.55
CA ALA A 268 7.08 21.31 -32.98
C ALA A 268 8.23 21.87 -33.83
N ALA A 269 9.08 21.02 -34.40
CA ALA A 269 10.29 21.45 -35.12
C ALA A 269 10.01 22.36 -36.34
N PRO A 270 9.02 22.08 -37.22
CA PRO A 270 8.66 22.98 -38.31
C PRO A 270 8.16 24.35 -37.81
N ALA A 271 7.35 24.36 -36.75
CA ALA A 271 6.84 25.60 -36.15
C ALA A 271 7.96 26.45 -35.55
N ILE A 272 8.90 25.83 -34.84
CA ILE A 272 10.11 26.48 -34.33
C ILE A 272 10.93 27.09 -35.48
N ALA A 273 11.16 26.32 -36.55
CA ALA A 273 11.93 26.77 -37.70
C ALA A 273 11.27 27.96 -38.42
N ALA A 274 9.94 27.96 -38.54
CA ALA A 274 9.18 29.07 -39.11
C ALA A 274 9.31 30.34 -38.25
N ALA A 275 9.08 30.24 -36.94
CA ALA A 275 9.17 31.38 -36.01
C ALA A 275 10.59 31.98 -35.97
N LEU A 276 11.64 31.16 -36.08
CA LEU A 276 13.02 31.62 -36.16
C LEU A 276 13.33 32.39 -37.47
N ARG A 277 12.73 31.98 -38.59
CA ARG A 277 12.90 32.67 -39.88
C ARG A 277 12.25 34.04 -39.84
N GLU A 278 11.01 34.13 -39.37
CA GLU A 278 10.28 35.39 -39.22
C GLU A 278 11.02 36.39 -38.32
N ARG A 279 11.62 35.89 -37.23
CA ARG A 279 12.44 36.71 -36.34
C ARG A 279 13.72 37.21 -36.98
N ARG A 280 14.41 36.39 -37.79
CA ARG A 280 15.62 36.82 -38.53
C ARG A 280 15.32 37.95 -39.53
N SER A 281 14.10 38.03 -40.03
CA SER A 281 13.64 39.09 -40.94
C SER A 281 13.17 40.38 -40.24
N ALA A 282 13.06 40.40 -38.90
CA ALA A 282 12.62 41.57 -38.14
C ALA A 282 13.80 42.35 -37.52
N PRO A 283 13.79 43.69 -37.48
CA PRO A 283 14.82 44.47 -36.78
C PRO A 283 14.78 44.16 -35.28
N SER A 284 15.96 43.96 -34.69
CA SER A 284 16.16 43.61 -33.29
C SER A 284 15.55 44.65 -32.33
N ALA A 285 14.52 44.26 -31.57
CA ALA A 285 14.04 45.00 -30.40
C ALA A 285 14.76 44.52 -29.11
N PRO A 286 14.84 45.37 -28.06
CA PRO A 286 15.69 45.13 -26.89
C PRO A 286 15.21 43.94 -26.06
N GLN A 287 16.17 43.20 -25.49
CA GLN A 287 15.95 42.07 -24.58
C GLN A 287 15.13 42.49 -23.36
N ALA A 288 13.94 41.90 -23.20
CA ALA A 288 13.19 41.97 -21.96
C ALA A 288 13.87 41.08 -20.90
N ALA A 289 14.05 41.64 -19.71
CA ALA A 289 14.74 41.03 -18.59
C ALA A 289 14.11 39.69 -18.17
N ALA A 290 14.98 38.70 -17.91
CA ALA A 290 14.61 37.40 -17.39
C ALA A 290 13.94 37.54 -16.01
N PRO A 291 12.80 36.85 -15.75
CA PRO A 291 12.27 36.76 -14.40
C PRO A 291 13.19 35.90 -13.53
N SER A 292 13.57 36.46 -12.38
CA SER A 292 14.41 35.85 -11.36
C SER A 292 13.80 34.54 -10.84
N THR A 293 14.48 33.43 -11.10
CA THR A 293 14.30 32.14 -10.42
C THR A 293 14.83 32.23 -8.99
N ASN A 294 14.03 32.81 -8.10
CA ASN A 294 14.21 32.69 -6.64
C ASN A 294 12.82 32.56 -6.00
N ALA A 295 12.24 31.38 -6.13
CA ALA A 295 11.10 30.96 -5.31
C ALA A 295 10.99 29.44 -5.27
N THR A 296 12.08 28.73 -4.95
CA THR A 296 11.97 27.36 -4.43
C THR A 296 11.53 27.48 -2.98
N ARG A 297 10.23 27.74 -2.79
CA ARG A 297 9.57 27.70 -1.49
C ARG A 297 9.69 26.28 -0.96
N GLU A 298 10.29 26.17 0.22
CA GLU A 298 10.22 25.03 1.10
C GLU A 298 8.77 24.52 1.13
N ALA A 299 8.56 23.32 0.58
CA ALA A 299 7.32 22.59 0.75
C ALA A 299 7.20 22.24 2.23
N SER A 300 6.50 23.08 2.97
CA SER A 300 6.08 22.80 4.34
C SER A 300 5.29 21.50 4.33
N VAL A 301 5.90 20.44 4.87
CA VAL A 301 5.22 19.20 5.21
C VAL A 301 4.04 19.58 6.09
N ALA A 302 2.82 19.36 5.60
CA ALA A 302 1.60 19.58 6.36
C ALA A 302 1.70 18.80 7.68
N GLN A 303 1.85 19.53 8.78
CA GLN A 303 1.85 18.95 10.10
C GLN A 303 0.43 18.43 10.38
N VAL A 304 0.32 17.12 10.52
CA VAL A 304 -0.88 16.45 11.01
C VAL A 304 -1.23 17.06 12.37
N PRO A 305 -2.49 17.51 12.61
CA PRO A 305 -2.86 18.12 13.88
C PRO A 305 -2.57 17.12 15.02
N PRO A 306 -1.96 17.57 16.12
CA PRO A 306 -1.55 16.67 17.19
C PRO A 306 -2.78 16.03 17.85
N PRO A 307 -2.70 14.75 18.25
CA PRO A 307 -3.80 14.09 18.94
C PRO A 307 -4.21 14.87 20.20
N GLN A 308 -5.52 14.96 20.42
CA GLN A 308 -6.15 15.81 21.45
C GLN A 308 -6.03 15.25 22.88
N ALA A 309 -5.67 13.96 23.06
CA ALA A 309 -5.52 13.35 24.38
C ALA A 309 -4.06 13.33 24.89
N GLY A 310 -3.84 13.79 26.13
CA GLY A 310 -2.52 13.96 26.73
C GLY A 310 -1.66 12.69 26.84
N TRP A 311 -2.28 11.52 26.94
CA TRP A 311 -1.61 10.22 27.05
C TRP A 311 -0.95 9.76 25.73
N LEU A 312 -1.44 10.24 24.58
CA LEU A 312 -0.79 9.99 23.28
C LEU A 312 0.54 10.75 23.12
N ARG A 313 0.79 11.76 23.96
CA ARG A 313 2.02 12.58 23.96
C ARG A 313 3.09 12.09 24.95
N LEU A 314 2.80 11.03 25.72
CA LEU A 314 3.74 10.45 26.67
C LEU A 314 4.94 9.82 25.96
N ASP A 315 6.11 9.92 26.58
CA ASP A 315 7.34 9.34 26.05
C ASP A 315 7.21 7.81 25.94
N PRO A 316 7.65 7.20 24.82
CA PRO A 316 7.58 5.74 24.63
C PRO A 316 8.25 4.93 25.74
N ARG A 317 9.30 5.49 26.36
CA ARG A 317 10.03 4.84 27.47
C ARG A 317 9.18 4.74 28.73
N ALA A 318 8.45 5.81 29.06
CA ALA A 318 7.56 5.85 30.20
C ALA A 318 6.41 4.84 30.03
N LYS A 319 5.83 4.76 28.83
CA LYS A 319 4.78 3.77 28.51
C LYS A 319 5.28 2.33 28.66
N TRP A 320 6.50 2.03 28.18
CA TRP A 320 7.13 0.72 28.36
C TRP A 320 7.31 0.33 29.82
N LEU A 321 7.80 1.28 30.64
CA LEU A 321 8.07 1.05 32.05
C LEU A 321 6.75 0.81 32.81
N LEU A 322 5.73 1.62 32.55
CA LEU A 322 4.38 1.45 33.10
C LEU A 322 3.75 0.11 32.70
N TYR A 323 3.87 -0.26 31.43
CA TYR A 323 3.40 -1.55 30.93
C TYR A 323 4.11 -2.72 31.64
N LEU A 324 5.43 -2.67 31.77
CA LEU A 324 6.20 -3.72 32.43
C LEU A 324 5.81 -3.86 33.91
N LEU A 325 5.71 -2.74 34.64
CA LEU A 325 5.26 -2.73 36.04
C LEU A 325 3.87 -3.34 36.18
N LEU A 326 2.94 -2.97 35.29
CA LEU A 326 1.58 -3.48 35.29
C LEU A 326 1.53 -4.98 34.99
N VAL A 327 2.30 -5.47 34.00
CA VAL A 327 2.36 -6.90 33.66
C VAL A 327 2.96 -7.72 34.80
N ILE A 328 4.05 -7.24 35.43
CA ILE A 328 4.65 -7.93 36.58
C ILE A 328 3.67 -7.93 37.76
N GLY A 329 3.05 -6.78 38.05
CA GLY A 329 2.10 -6.62 39.15
C GLY A 329 0.86 -7.49 38.98
N THR A 330 0.31 -7.57 37.77
CA THR A 330 -0.85 -8.44 37.43
C THR A 330 -0.51 -9.91 37.52
N MET A 331 0.66 -10.32 37.01
CA MET A 331 1.08 -11.72 37.02
C MET A 331 1.19 -12.29 38.44
N ARG A 332 1.54 -11.45 39.42
CA ARG A 332 1.67 -11.83 40.83
C ARG A 332 0.34 -11.94 41.58
N GLN A 333 -0.76 -11.41 41.05
CA GLN A 333 -2.05 -11.42 41.76
C GLN A 333 -2.71 -12.80 41.75
N GLN A 334 -3.03 -13.33 42.93
CA GLN A 334 -3.79 -14.57 43.08
C GLN A 334 -5.27 -14.33 43.44
N GLN A 335 -5.64 -13.10 43.80
CA GLN A 335 -6.97 -12.75 44.29
C GLN A 335 -7.72 -11.81 43.34
N TRP A 336 -9.06 -11.84 43.40
CA TRP A 336 -9.93 -10.97 42.61
C TRP A 336 -9.72 -9.48 42.89
N ILE A 337 -9.46 -9.11 44.15
CA ILE A 337 -9.23 -7.72 44.55
C ILE A 337 -7.98 -7.17 43.85
N GLY A 338 -6.90 -7.95 43.82
CA GLY A 338 -5.66 -7.61 43.11
C GLY A 338 -5.84 -7.47 41.61
N LEU A 339 -6.69 -8.30 40.98
CA LEU A 339 -7.00 -8.18 39.55
C LEU A 339 -7.85 -6.93 39.27
N ALA A 340 -8.81 -6.60 40.14
CA ALA A 340 -9.64 -5.42 40.00
C ALA A 340 -8.82 -4.13 40.11
N THR A 341 -7.87 -4.06 41.07
CA THR A 341 -6.97 -2.91 41.20
C THR A 341 -6.05 -2.77 39.99
N ALA A 342 -5.60 -3.88 39.38
CA ALA A 342 -4.81 -3.82 38.16
C ALA A 342 -5.61 -3.46 36.90
N ALA A 343 -6.92 -3.77 36.86
CA ALA A 343 -7.79 -3.40 35.76
C ALA A 343 -8.11 -1.89 35.73
N LEU A 344 -8.09 -1.23 36.89
CA LEU A 344 -8.43 0.18 37.05
C LEU A 344 -7.53 1.16 36.25
N PRO A 345 -6.18 1.08 36.30
CA PRO A 345 -5.32 1.93 35.48
C PRO A 345 -5.50 1.66 33.98
N ILE A 346 -5.80 0.41 33.57
CA ILE A 346 -6.10 0.09 32.17
C ILE A 346 -7.41 0.75 31.74
N ALA A 347 -8.47 0.61 32.54
CA ALA A 347 -9.76 1.23 32.26
C ALA A 347 -9.61 2.74 32.08
N LEU A 348 -8.87 3.41 32.98
CA LEU A 348 -8.51 4.83 32.87
C LEU A 348 -7.72 5.14 31.59
N ALA A 349 -6.76 4.29 31.22
CA ALA A 349 -5.94 4.48 30.03
C ALA A 349 -6.73 4.35 28.71
N PHE A 350 -7.88 3.66 28.72
CA PHE A 350 -8.80 3.60 27.59
C PHE A 350 -9.72 4.83 27.47
N ILE A 351 -9.87 5.62 28.54
CA ILE A 351 -10.63 6.88 28.52
C ILE A 351 -9.89 7.89 27.65
N GLY A 352 -10.52 8.32 26.55
CA GLY A 352 -9.95 9.27 25.59
C GLY A 352 -9.32 8.64 24.34
N LEU A 353 -9.36 7.31 24.19
CA LEU A 353 -9.04 6.67 22.91
C LEU A 353 -10.15 6.93 21.88
N PRO A 354 -9.81 7.03 20.58
CA PRO A 354 -10.80 7.17 19.52
C PRO A 354 -11.75 5.95 19.51
N ARG A 355 -13.02 6.16 19.17
CA ARG A 355 -14.04 5.09 19.12
C ARG A 355 -13.63 3.89 18.25
N SER A 356 -12.78 4.11 17.25
CA SER A 356 -12.20 3.05 16.41
C SER A 356 -11.29 2.10 17.20
N ALA A 357 -10.46 2.61 18.10
CA ALA A 357 -9.58 1.82 18.96
C ALA A 357 -10.37 0.99 19.99
N LEU A 358 -11.42 1.57 20.57
CA LEU A 358 -12.34 0.88 21.47
C LEU A 358 -13.11 -0.27 20.76
N ARG A 359 -13.55 -0.06 19.51
CA ARG A 359 -14.11 -1.15 18.70
C ARG A 359 -13.08 -2.22 18.37
N GLY A 360 -11.82 -1.84 18.21
CA GLY A 360 -10.71 -2.77 17.98
C GLY A 360 -10.46 -3.68 19.18
N SER A 361 -10.43 -3.16 20.42
CA SER A 361 -10.27 -3.98 21.62
C SER A 361 -11.42 -4.96 21.81
N LEU A 362 -12.67 -4.57 21.49
CA LEU A 362 -13.83 -5.47 21.54
C LEU A 362 -13.67 -6.72 20.65
N LYS A 363 -12.98 -6.61 19.50
CA LYS A 363 -12.70 -7.78 18.64
C LYS A 363 -11.77 -8.80 19.30
N ILE A 364 -11.00 -8.41 20.31
CA ILE A 364 -10.11 -9.29 21.07
C ILE A 364 -10.81 -9.76 22.35
N VAL A 365 -11.46 -8.84 23.07
CA VAL A 365 -12.08 -9.12 24.38
C VAL A 365 -13.27 -10.07 24.26
N VAL A 366 -14.15 -9.90 23.27
CA VAL A 366 -15.35 -10.73 23.11
C VAL A 366 -15.04 -12.22 22.89
N PRO A 367 -14.20 -12.62 21.90
CA PRO A 367 -13.86 -14.03 21.73
C PRO A 367 -13.08 -14.59 22.91
N PHE A 368 -12.25 -13.77 23.59
CA PHE A 368 -11.54 -14.22 24.78
C PHE A 368 -12.48 -14.43 25.97
N LEU A 369 -13.50 -13.58 26.17
CA LEU A 369 -14.54 -13.79 27.18
C LEU A 369 -15.36 -15.06 26.90
N ALA A 370 -15.68 -15.33 25.63
CA ALA A 370 -16.33 -16.58 25.25
C ALA A 370 -15.44 -17.80 25.56
N PHE A 371 -14.14 -17.69 25.29
CA PHE A 371 -13.16 -18.71 25.67
C PHE A 371 -13.07 -18.90 27.20
N ILE A 372 -13.05 -17.82 27.97
CA ILE A 372 -13.11 -17.87 29.44
C ILE A 372 -14.35 -18.63 29.90
N LEU A 373 -15.52 -18.27 29.40
CA LEU A 373 -16.79 -18.87 29.81
C LEU A 373 -16.84 -20.37 29.46
N PHE A 374 -16.33 -20.74 28.28
CA PHE A 374 -16.16 -22.13 27.89
C PHE A 374 -15.16 -22.88 28.79
N SER A 375 -14.00 -22.29 29.08
CA SER A 375 -12.98 -22.89 29.94
C SER A 375 -13.43 -23.04 31.40
N ILE A 376 -14.21 -22.09 31.93
CA ILE A 376 -14.84 -22.19 33.26
C ILE A 376 -15.81 -23.37 33.29
N SER A 377 -16.64 -23.50 32.25
CA SER A 377 -17.57 -24.62 32.13
C SER A 377 -16.85 -25.97 32.04
N LEU A 378 -15.75 -26.04 31.30
CA LEU A 378 -14.97 -27.27 31.11
C LEU A 378 -14.18 -27.65 32.38
N ALA A 379 -13.51 -26.68 33.00
CA ALA A 379 -12.68 -26.91 34.18
C ALA A 379 -13.49 -27.22 35.44
N GLY A 380 -14.76 -26.79 35.49
CA GLY A 380 -15.67 -27.12 36.57
C GLY A 380 -16.20 -28.55 36.51
N LEU A 381 -16.13 -29.27 35.38
CA LEU A 381 -16.63 -30.65 35.29
C LEU A 381 -15.74 -31.59 36.11
N ASP A 382 -16.34 -32.30 37.06
CA ASP A 382 -15.68 -33.36 37.82
C ASP A 382 -16.39 -34.68 37.49
N VAL A 383 -15.63 -35.65 36.99
CA VAL A 383 -16.15 -36.98 36.64
C VAL A 383 -15.62 -37.97 37.66
N THR A 384 -16.46 -38.32 38.63
CA THR A 384 -16.14 -39.32 39.66
C THR A 384 -16.81 -40.64 39.31
N ILE A 385 -16.02 -41.72 39.22
CA ILE A 385 -16.50 -43.08 38.98
C ILE A 385 -16.48 -43.82 40.32
N THR A 386 -17.67 -44.12 40.86
CA THR A 386 -17.85 -44.96 42.05
C THR A 386 -18.86 -46.05 41.72
N GLU A 387 -18.48 -47.32 41.92
CA GLU A 387 -19.32 -48.52 41.74
C GLU A 387 -20.06 -48.61 40.39
N GLY A 388 -19.38 -48.27 39.28
CA GLY A 388 -19.95 -48.44 37.93
C GLY A 388 -20.98 -47.38 37.50
N HIS A 389 -21.29 -46.39 38.34
CA HIS A 389 -22.17 -45.27 37.99
C HIS A 389 -21.36 -44.00 37.72
N PHE A 390 -21.60 -43.38 36.57
CA PHE A 390 -21.06 -42.07 36.22
C PHE A 390 -21.79 -40.98 37.00
N ARG A 391 -21.08 -40.26 37.89
CA ARG A 391 -21.59 -39.04 38.51
C ARG A 391 -20.85 -37.84 37.94
N LEU A 392 -21.61 -36.96 37.30
CA LEU A 392 -21.17 -35.66 36.79
C LEU A 392 -21.34 -34.63 37.91
N GLY A 393 -20.23 -34.20 38.49
CA GLY A 393 -20.16 -33.12 39.48
C GLY A 393 -19.70 -31.80 38.85
N PHE A 394 -19.99 -30.68 39.52
CA PHE A 394 -19.43 -29.39 39.17
C PHE A 394 -18.62 -28.81 40.34
N SER A 395 -17.31 -28.71 40.18
CA SER A 395 -16.41 -28.06 41.12
C SER A 395 -16.37 -26.56 40.89
N VAL A 396 -17.03 -25.82 41.79
CA VAL A 396 -16.99 -24.35 41.79
C VAL A 396 -15.56 -23.85 41.99
N GLU A 397 -14.75 -24.52 42.79
CA GLU A 397 -13.38 -24.10 43.10
C GLU A 397 -12.42 -24.18 41.88
N ARG A 398 -12.49 -25.27 41.10
CA ARG A 398 -11.69 -25.42 39.87
C ARG A 398 -12.11 -24.42 38.77
N SER A 399 -13.41 -24.15 38.67
CA SER A 399 -13.92 -23.17 37.71
C SER A 399 -13.54 -21.73 38.10
N LEU A 400 -13.56 -21.38 39.39
CA LEU A 400 -13.17 -20.06 39.90
C LEU A 400 -11.66 -19.78 39.75
N SER A 401 -10.82 -20.78 40.04
CA SER A 401 -9.36 -20.69 39.84
C SER A 401 -8.99 -20.55 38.36
N THR A 402 -9.69 -21.27 37.47
CA THR A 402 -9.56 -21.11 36.01
C THR A 402 -9.99 -19.71 35.57
N ALA A 403 -11.11 -19.20 36.09
CA ALA A 403 -11.60 -17.85 35.81
C ALA A 403 -10.56 -16.78 36.21
N LEU A 404 -9.95 -16.92 37.40
CA LEU A 404 -8.90 -16.02 37.89
C LEU A 404 -7.68 -15.99 36.94
N ASN A 405 -7.18 -17.17 36.55
CA ASN A 405 -6.01 -17.29 35.69
C ASN A 405 -6.26 -16.68 34.31
N LEU A 406 -7.41 -16.97 33.70
CA LEU A 406 -7.71 -16.43 32.38
C LEU A 406 -8.03 -14.94 32.42
N THR A 407 -8.69 -14.45 33.47
CA THR A 407 -8.93 -13.01 33.66
C THR A 407 -7.60 -12.25 33.81
N ARG A 408 -6.61 -12.85 34.51
CA ARG A 408 -5.24 -12.30 34.60
C ARG A 408 -4.59 -12.17 33.22
N LEU A 409 -4.69 -13.19 32.38
CA LEU A 409 -4.17 -13.16 31.01
C LEU A 409 -4.91 -12.11 30.17
N LEU A 410 -6.23 -11.97 30.31
CA LEU A 410 -7.01 -10.96 29.61
C LEU A 410 -6.52 -9.54 29.91
N ILE A 411 -6.25 -9.23 31.19
CA ILE A 411 -5.72 -7.93 31.61
C ILE A 411 -4.37 -7.62 30.95
N VAL A 412 -3.47 -8.61 30.86
CA VAL A 412 -2.17 -8.47 30.16
C VAL A 412 -2.34 -8.28 28.65
N ILE A 413 -3.25 -9.02 28.02
CA ILE A 413 -3.53 -8.87 26.59
C ILE A 413 -4.09 -7.47 26.28
N ILE A 414 -5.04 -6.99 27.09
CA ILE A 414 -5.65 -5.67 26.91
C ILE A 414 -4.62 -4.54 27.13
N SER A 415 -3.75 -4.65 28.13
CA SER A 415 -2.69 -3.66 28.35
C SER A 415 -1.66 -3.65 27.21
N GLY A 416 -1.35 -4.81 26.63
CA GLY A 416 -0.50 -4.92 25.45
C GLY A 416 -1.14 -4.28 24.21
N TYR A 417 -2.44 -4.49 24.00
CA TYR A 417 -3.19 -3.82 22.93
C TYR A 417 -3.20 -2.30 23.10
N TRP A 418 -3.39 -1.81 24.34
CA TRP A 418 -3.32 -0.38 24.63
C TRP A 418 -1.96 0.22 24.26
N LEU A 419 -0.86 -0.45 24.61
CA LEU A 419 0.48 -0.01 24.26
C LEU A 419 0.68 0.05 22.73
N ALA A 420 0.20 -0.97 22.01
CA ALA A 420 0.33 -1.07 20.55
C ALA A 420 -0.48 0.01 19.80
N VAL A 421 -1.66 0.37 20.30
CA VAL A 421 -2.50 1.40 19.66
C VAL A 421 -2.03 2.82 20.00
N THR A 422 -1.51 3.05 21.21
CA THR A 422 -1.11 4.38 21.66
C THR A 422 0.33 4.76 21.29
N THR A 423 1.14 3.79 20.87
CA THR A 423 2.56 4.00 20.59
C THR A 423 2.90 3.49 19.20
N PRO A 424 3.21 4.38 18.24
CA PRO A 424 3.62 3.98 16.90
C PRO A 424 4.80 3.01 16.95
N TYR A 425 4.80 2.01 16.07
CA TYR A 425 5.81 0.94 16.06
C TYR A 425 7.26 1.44 16.12
N GLY A 426 7.62 2.50 15.38
CA GLY A 426 8.97 3.06 15.40
C GLY A 426 9.41 3.60 16.77
N GLN A 427 8.47 4.09 17.58
CA GLN A 427 8.72 4.56 18.94
C GLN A 427 8.85 3.40 19.93
N LEU A 428 8.11 2.29 19.73
CA LEU A 428 8.23 1.09 20.55
C LEU A 428 9.64 0.49 20.48
N VAL A 429 10.24 0.47 19.28
CA VAL A 429 11.63 0.00 19.07
C VAL A 429 12.63 0.86 19.83
N GLN A 430 12.44 2.17 19.86
CA GLN A 430 13.32 3.07 20.60
C GLN A 430 13.24 2.84 22.11
N GLY A 431 12.02 2.63 22.64
CA GLY A 431 11.83 2.25 24.04
C GLY A 431 12.50 0.92 24.38
N LEU A 432 12.36 -0.09 23.52
CA LEU A 432 13.03 -1.37 23.67
C LEU A 432 14.56 -1.22 23.64
N ASN A 433 15.11 -0.44 22.70
CA ASN A 433 16.55 -0.16 22.64
C ASN A 433 17.07 0.53 23.91
N TRP A 434 16.28 1.41 24.52
CA TRP A 434 16.63 2.02 25.80
C TRP A 434 16.69 0.98 26.94
N VAL A 435 15.72 0.07 27.02
CA VAL A 435 15.75 -1.05 28.00
C VAL A 435 17.00 -1.92 27.78
N LEU A 436 17.29 -2.26 26.52
CA LEU A 436 18.44 -3.08 26.15
C LEU A 436 19.78 -2.40 26.46
N GLN A 437 19.86 -1.06 26.41
CA GLN A 437 21.07 -0.33 26.83
C GLN A 437 21.40 -0.52 28.31
N GLY A 438 20.41 -0.69 29.18
CA GLY A 438 20.63 -1.04 30.58
C GLY A 438 21.32 -2.39 30.76
N LEU A 439 21.07 -3.34 29.85
CA LEU A 439 21.67 -4.67 29.83
C LEU A 439 23.13 -4.67 29.32
N LYS A 440 23.65 -3.53 28.85
CA LYS A 440 25.07 -3.38 28.49
C LYS A 440 25.99 -3.66 29.68
N LYS A 441 25.50 -3.48 30.91
CA LYS A 441 26.21 -3.85 32.15
C LYS A 441 26.48 -5.37 32.27
N ILE A 442 25.75 -6.21 31.53
CA ILE A 442 25.84 -7.69 31.58
C ILE A 442 26.64 -8.24 30.38
N LYS A 443 27.45 -7.42 29.69
CA LYS A 443 28.27 -7.81 28.50
C LYS A 443 27.49 -8.41 27.32
N LEU A 444 26.18 -8.23 27.25
CA LEU A 444 25.39 -8.64 26.09
C LEU A 444 25.69 -7.73 24.88
N PRO A 445 25.74 -8.26 23.63
CA PRO A 445 25.97 -7.48 22.41
C PRO A 445 24.73 -6.66 22.03
N VAL A 446 24.51 -5.54 22.75
CA VAL A 446 23.33 -4.68 22.62
C VAL A 446 23.20 -4.08 21.21
N GLU A 447 24.31 -3.72 20.56
CA GLU A 447 24.29 -3.07 19.25
C GLU A 447 23.80 -4.02 18.14
N SER A 448 24.33 -5.25 18.10
CA SER A 448 23.90 -6.28 17.15
C SER A 448 22.43 -6.67 17.36
N PHE A 449 22.00 -6.79 18.61
CA PHE A 449 20.61 -7.11 18.94
C PHE A 449 19.67 -5.94 18.58
N SER A 450 20.03 -4.70 18.91
CA SER A 450 19.29 -3.49 18.54
C SER A 450 19.16 -3.34 17.02
N LEU A 451 20.22 -3.62 16.27
CA LEU A 451 20.18 -3.60 14.80
C LEU A 451 19.27 -4.71 14.25
N ALA A 452 19.39 -5.95 14.75
CA ALA A 452 18.52 -7.05 14.33
C ALA A 452 17.04 -6.74 14.61
N VAL A 453 16.73 -6.26 15.80
CA VAL A 453 15.37 -5.83 16.20
C VAL A 453 14.89 -4.69 15.31
N SER A 454 15.70 -3.65 15.10
CA SER A 454 15.35 -2.53 14.21
C SER A 454 15.14 -2.96 12.76
N LEU A 455 15.90 -3.94 12.27
CA LEU A 455 15.74 -4.52 10.95
C LEU A 455 14.41 -5.27 10.86
N ILE A 456 14.15 -6.21 11.77
CA ILE A 456 12.89 -6.97 11.82
C ILE A 456 11.69 -6.03 11.80
N PHE A 457 11.70 -4.99 12.63
CA PHE A 457 10.60 -4.03 12.67
C PHE A 457 10.48 -3.16 11.41
N ARG A 458 11.56 -2.92 10.67
CA ARG A 458 11.51 -2.26 9.37
C ARG A 458 11.01 -3.18 8.27
N PHE A 459 11.31 -4.48 8.37
CA PHE A 459 10.89 -5.50 7.44
C PHE A 459 9.42 -5.89 7.61
N ILE A 460 8.85 -5.88 8.82
CA ILE A 460 7.43 -6.24 9.02
C ILE A 460 6.48 -5.40 8.15
N PRO A 461 6.49 -4.04 8.20
CA PRO A 461 5.65 -3.22 7.32
C PRO A 461 6.02 -3.35 5.84
N MET A 462 7.25 -3.75 5.51
CA MET A 462 7.67 -4.00 4.14
C MET A 462 7.04 -5.29 3.60
N ILE A 463 7.12 -6.39 4.37
CA ILE A 463 6.51 -7.69 4.05
C ILE A 463 5.00 -7.53 3.92
N LEU A 464 4.36 -6.80 4.85
CA LEU A 464 2.92 -6.55 4.81
C LEU A 464 2.50 -5.78 3.55
N ARG A 465 3.28 -4.78 3.12
CA ARG A 465 3.01 -4.04 1.89
C ARG A 465 3.18 -4.89 0.64
N GLU A 466 4.23 -5.71 0.56
CA GLU A 466 4.40 -6.64 -0.56
C GLU A 466 3.31 -7.72 -0.58
N TRP A 467 2.90 -8.22 0.60
CA TRP A 467 1.76 -9.13 0.71
C TRP A 467 0.48 -8.51 0.14
N GLN A 468 0.16 -7.27 0.50
CA GLN A 468 -1.00 -6.55 -0.03
C GLN A 468 -0.90 -6.37 -1.56
N ARG A 469 0.28 -5.99 -2.06
CA ARG A 469 0.55 -5.82 -3.49
C ARG A 469 0.35 -7.12 -4.28
N PHE A 470 0.99 -8.21 -3.86
CA PHE A 470 0.85 -9.51 -4.54
C PHE A 470 -0.56 -10.09 -4.39
N SER A 471 -1.27 -9.81 -3.29
CA SER A 471 -2.67 -10.18 -3.14
C SER A 471 -3.55 -9.47 -4.18
N ALA A 472 -3.29 -8.18 -4.44
CA ALA A 472 -3.96 -7.42 -5.49
C ALA A 472 -3.67 -8.00 -6.89
N ILE A 473 -2.40 -8.32 -7.18
CA ILE A 473 -1.95 -8.95 -8.44
C ILE A 473 -2.67 -10.28 -8.69
N VAL A 474 -2.67 -11.17 -7.70
CA VAL A 474 -3.31 -12.48 -7.77
C VAL A 474 -4.82 -12.36 -8.00
N ARG A 475 -5.47 -11.36 -7.38
CA ARG A 475 -6.90 -11.09 -7.62
C ARG A 475 -7.16 -10.52 -9.01
N ALA A 476 -6.28 -9.66 -9.52
CA ALA A 476 -6.37 -9.10 -10.87
C ALA A 476 -6.25 -10.19 -11.94
N ARG A 477 -5.25 -11.07 -11.83
CA ARG A 477 -5.01 -12.16 -12.78
C ARG A 477 -6.01 -13.31 -12.63
N GLY A 478 -6.21 -13.80 -11.41
CA GLY A 478 -7.05 -14.96 -11.13
C GLY A 478 -8.56 -14.66 -11.07
N LYS A 479 -8.96 -13.39 -11.26
CA LYS A 479 -10.35 -12.90 -11.29
C LYS A 479 -11.19 -13.47 -10.14
N ALA A 480 -10.61 -13.43 -8.94
CA ALA A 480 -11.19 -14.04 -7.76
C ALA A 480 -12.35 -13.21 -7.22
N ASN A 481 -13.59 -13.72 -7.29
CA ASN A 481 -14.72 -13.12 -6.58
C ASN A 481 -14.68 -13.45 -5.07
N ILE A 482 -13.76 -12.80 -4.37
CA ILE A 482 -13.55 -12.92 -2.92
C ILE A 482 -13.54 -11.53 -2.29
N ARG A 483 -13.85 -11.47 -0.99
CA ARG A 483 -13.83 -10.23 -0.22
C ARG A 483 -12.41 -9.61 -0.26
N PRO A 484 -12.28 -8.28 -0.31
CA PRO A 484 -10.99 -7.61 -0.21
C PRO A 484 -10.17 -8.09 0.99
N GLY A 485 -8.90 -8.42 0.77
CA GLY A 485 -7.98 -8.92 1.81
C GLY A 485 -7.99 -10.43 2.08
N ALA A 486 -8.91 -11.19 1.48
CA ALA A 486 -8.89 -12.66 1.55
C ALA A 486 -8.10 -13.26 0.36
N VAL A 487 -7.51 -14.44 0.56
CA VAL A 487 -6.82 -15.23 -0.49
C VAL A 487 -7.33 -16.67 -0.44
N ARG A 488 -7.58 -17.29 -1.59
CA ARG A 488 -7.99 -18.70 -1.65
C ARG A 488 -6.77 -19.60 -1.50
N ALA A 489 -6.92 -20.75 -0.85
CA ALA A 489 -5.81 -21.68 -0.61
C ALA A 489 -5.06 -22.08 -1.89
N ARG A 490 -5.78 -22.30 -3.00
CA ARG A 490 -5.18 -22.61 -4.31
C ARG A 490 -4.36 -21.47 -4.93
N ASP A 491 -4.61 -20.24 -4.52
CA ASP A 491 -3.95 -19.04 -5.02
C ASP A 491 -2.68 -18.71 -4.19
N ILE A 492 -2.41 -19.46 -3.11
CA ILE A 492 -1.24 -19.26 -2.22
C ILE A 492 0.10 -19.38 -2.96
N PRO A 493 0.36 -20.39 -3.83
CA PRO A 493 1.63 -20.47 -4.54
C PRO A 493 1.91 -19.23 -5.40
N ALA A 494 0.87 -18.70 -6.05
CA ALA A 494 0.94 -17.49 -6.88
C ALA A 494 1.24 -16.21 -6.07
N LEU A 495 1.05 -16.27 -4.75
CA LEU A 495 1.37 -15.18 -3.83
C LEU A 495 2.74 -15.36 -3.19
N VAL A 496 3.03 -16.56 -2.68
CA VAL A 496 4.21 -16.84 -1.86
C VAL A 496 5.49 -16.82 -2.69
N VAL A 497 5.48 -17.39 -3.90
CA VAL A 497 6.69 -17.45 -4.74
C VAL A 497 7.18 -16.03 -5.11
N PRO A 498 6.34 -15.14 -5.67
CA PRO A 498 6.75 -13.76 -5.94
C PRO A 498 7.15 -12.99 -4.68
N LEU A 499 6.44 -13.19 -3.57
CA LEU A 499 6.75 -12.54 -2.30
C LEU A 499 8.14 -12.93 -1.81
N LEU A 500 8.48 -14.21 -1.82
CA LEU A 500 9.81 -14.69 -1.41
C LEU A 500 10.90 -14.11 -2.31
N LEU A 501 10.70 -14.13 -3.63
CA LEU A 501 11.64 -13.53 -4.59
C LEU A 501 11.83 -12.03 -4.35
N ALA A 502 10.73 -11.29 -4.13
CA ALA A 502 10.79 -9.87 -3.79
C ALA A 502 11.51 -9.62 -2.45
N MET A 503 11.32 -10.50 -1.47
CA MET A 503 12.03 -10.42 -0.18
C MET A 503 13.52 -10.68 -0.32
N PHE A 504 13.93 -11.67 -1.12
CA PHE A 504 15.35 -11.92 -1.41
C PHE A 504 15.99 -10.71 -2.10
N HIS A 505 15.34 -10.18 -3.13
CA HIS A 505 15.87 -9.03 -3.86
C HIS A 505 15.99 -7.77 -2.97
N LYS A 506 14.99 -7.50 -2.12
CA LYS A 506 15.08 -6.39 -1.15
C LYS A 506 16.14 -6.63 -0.08
N ALA A 507 16.33 -7.88 0.36
CA ALA A 507 17.38 -8.22 1.31
C ALA A 507 18.77 -7.96 0.69
N GLU A 508 19.01 -8.37 -0.56
CA GLU A 508 20.25 -8.06 -1.29
C GLU A 508 20.47 -6.55 -1.41
N GLN A 509 19.47 -5.80 -1.88
CA GLN A 509 19.55 -4.34 -1.97
C GLN A 509 19.86 -3.69 -0.62
N MET A 510 19.28 -4.22 0.46
CA MET A 510 19.53 -3.72 1.80
C MET A 510 20.94 -4.05 2.29
N THR A 511 21.46 -5.24 2.01
CA THR A 511 22.84 -5.61 2.31
C THR A 511 23.81 -4.70 1.58
N VAL A 512 23.64 -4.50 0.26
CA VAL A 512 24.48 -3.58 -0.52
C VAL A 512 24.37 -2.15 0.03
N ALA A 513 23.17 -1.68 0.34
CA ALA A 513 22.99 -0.34 0.92
C ALA A 513 23.60 -0.22 2.33
N MET A 514 23.67 -1.31 3.10
CA MET A 514 24.31 -1.34 4.41
C MET A 514 25.84 -1.38 4.31
N GLU A 515 26.40 -2.12 3.36
CA GLU A 515 27.82 -2.12 3.02
C GLU A 515 28.27 -0.74 2.53
N MET A 516 27.52 -0.13 1.62
CA MET A 516 27.73 1.25 1.16
C MET A 516 27.59 2.30 2.29
N LYS A 517 26.86 1.99 3.36
CA LYS A 517 26.76 2.86 4.54
C LYS A 517 27.90 2.65 5.52
N GLN A 518 28.47 1.45 5.61
CA GLN A 518 29.61 1.16 6.48
C GLN A 518 30.92 1.74 5.96
N THR A 519 31.06 1.97 4.64
CA THR A 519 32.27 2.58 4.05
C THR A 519 32.50 4.04 4.47
N ASN A 520 31.47 4.76 4.93
CA ASN A 520 31.60 6.10 5.52
C ASN A 520 31.49 6.04 7.05
N GLY A 521 32.45 5.36 7.70
CA GLY A 521 32.50 5.01 9.13
C GLY A 521 32.32 6.12 10.20
N LYS A 522 31.85 7.31 9.83
CA LYS A 522 31.44 8.39 10.74
C LYS A 522 30.28 9.18 10.14
N GLN A 523 29.04 8.70 10.27
CA GLN A 523 27.84 9.51 10.55
C GLN A 523 26.58 8.66 10.42
N THR A 524 26.13 8.13 11.55
CA THR A 524 24.73 7.76 11.71
C THR A 524 23.93 9.06 11.84
N LEU A 525 23.48 9.63 10.72
CA LEU A 525 22.36 10.58 10.69
C LEU A 525 21.05 9.86 11.03
N ILE A 526 20.99 9.22 12.19
CA ILE A 526 19.71 8.98 12.85
C ILE A 526 19.36 10.34 13.44
N GLN A 527 18.47 11.09 12.78
CA GLN A 527 17.81 12.22 13.42
C GLN A 527 17.32 11.73 14.78
N LYS A 528 17.96 12.21 15.85
CA LYS A 528 17.49 12.08 17.23
C LYS A 528 16.23 12.92 17.35
N ASN A 529 15.13 12.49 16.73
CA ASN A 529 13.80 12.88 17.16
C ASN A 529 13.47 12.10 18.43
N LEU A 530 14.29 12.33 19.47
CA LEU A 530 13.99 11.93 20.82
C LEU A 530 12.91 12.90 21.30
N SER A 531 11.72 12.38 21.61
CA SER A 531 10.81 13.12 22.48
C SER A 531 11.58 13.51 23.74
N LYS A 532 11.57 14.80 24.07
CA LYS A 532 12.17 15.27 25.32
C LYS A 532 11.30 14.76 26.46
N TRP A 533 11.88 13.98 27.38
CA TRP A 533 11.25 13.54 28.62
C TRP A 533 10.64 14.74 29.35
N ARG A 534 9.35 14.69 29.66
CA ARG A 534 8.60 15.79 30.28
C ARG A 534 8.38 15.51 31.76
N SER A 535 8.10 16.56 32.53
CA SER A 535 7.74 16.42 33.96
C SER A 535 6.49 15.56 34.15
N ALA A 536 5.55 15.62 33.20
CA ALA A 536 4.37 14.75 33.16
C ALA A 536 4.72 13.26 33.07
N ASP A 537 5.74 12.87 32.28
CA ASP A 537 6.20 11.47 32.17
C ASP A 537 6.70 10.96 33.53
N THR A 538 7.39 11.81 34.28
CA THR A 538 7.95 11.47 35.60
C THR A 538 6.86 11.25 36.64
N ILE A 539 5.86 12.16 36.69
CA ILE A 539 4.71 12.04 37.60
C ILE A 539 3.94 10.76 37.32
N LEU A 540 3.74 10.44 36.04
CA LEU A 540 3.02 9.24 35.63
C LEU A 540 3.77 7.96 36.01
N VAL A 541 5.08 7.91 35.77
CA VAL A 541 5.93 6.77 36.18
C VAL A 541 5.94 6.60 37.71
N ALA A 542 6.01 7.70 38.47
CA ALA A 542 5.91 7.66 39.93
C ALA A 542 4.54 7.13 40.40
N GLY A 543 3.44 7.59 39.78
CA GLY A 543 2.11 7.04 40.02
C GLY A 543 1.99 5.55 39.68
N GLY A 544 2.62 5.11 38.59
CA GLY A 544 2.72 3.70 38.22
C GLY A 544 3.50 2.86 39.23
N LEU A 545 4.59 3.39 39.79
CA LEU A 545 5.34 2.74 40.87
C LEU A 545 4.51 2.60 42.17
N LEU A 546 3.72 3.62 42.52
CA LEU A 546 2.79 3.53 43.65
C LEU A 546 1.72 2.47 43.43
N CYS A 547 1.12 2.44 42.24
CA CYS A 547 0.16 1.40 41.86
C CYS A 547 0.79 0.00 41.90
N PHE A 548 2.03 -0.14 41.42
CA PHE A 548 2.77 -1.38 41.50
C PHE A 548 3.05 -1.81 42.95
N GLY A 549 3.43 -0.87 43.82
CA GLY A 549 3.59 -1.13 45.25
C GLY A 549 2.30 -1.61 45.92
N MET A 550 1.15 -1.01 45.58
CA MET A 550 -0.16 -1.45 46.04
C MET A 550 -0.50 -2.87 45.54
N LEU A 551 -0.18 -3.18 44.28
CA LEU A 551 -0.34 -4.53 43.74
C LEU A 551 0.56 -5.55 44.47
N LEU A 552 1.81 -5.20 44.77
CA LEU A 552 2.68 -6.08 45.55
C LEU A 552 2.13 -6.33 46.95
N TRP A 553 1.60 -5.29 47.61
CA TRP A 553 1.00 -5.42 48.94
C TRP A 553 -0.22 -6.35 48.92
N LEU A 554 -1.10 -6.22 47.93
CA LEU A 554 -2.27 -7.10 47.75
C LEU A 554 -1.93 -8.54 47.34
N SER A 555 -0.67 -8.79 46.94
CA SER A 555 -0.21 -10.13 46.52
C SER A 555 0.38 -10.96 47.65
N ASN A 556 0.74 -10.32 48.77
CA ASN A 556 1.16 -10.98 50.01
C ASN A 556 -0.08 -11.20 50.89
#